data_AF-A0A1A9GE74-F1
#
_entry.id   AF-A0A1A9GE74-F1
#
_cell.length_a   1.000
_cell.length_b   1.000
_cell.length_c   1.000
_cell.angle_alpha   90.00
_cell.angle_beta   90.00
_cell.angle_gamma   90.00
#
_symmetry.space_group_name_H-M   'P 1'
#
loop_
_entity.id
_entity.type
_entity.pdbx_description
1 polymer ?
#
loop_
_entity_poly.entity_id
_entity_poly.type
_entity_poly.pdbx_seq_one_letter_code
_entity_poly.pdbx_strand_id
1 'polypeptide(L)' 'MAIENAAELVKLLADEFNRHGTKPDEFAELTGISEERLDLLRKGAWNKLTLREIAIISETLHVDLWRH' A
#
# COMPACT_ATOMS: atom_id res chain seq x y z
N MET A 1 -3.76 -16.20 3.09
CA MET A 1 -4.72 -16.11 1.98
C MET A 1 -3.88 -15.87 0.74
N ALA A 2 -4.03 -16.66 -0.32
CA ALA A 2 -3.34 -16.35 -1.56
C ALA A 2 -3.90 -15.02 -2.10
N ILE A 3 -3.04 -14.11 -2.54
CA ILE A 3 -3.45 -12.88 -3.20
C ILE A 3 -3.68 -13.24 -4.66
N GLU A 4 -4.94 -13.22 -5.09
CA GLU A 4 -5.31 -13.71 -6.43
C GLU A 4 -5.27 -12.61 -7.49
N ASN A 5 -5.31 -11.34 -7.05
CA ASN A 5 -5.28 -10.19 -7.95
C ASN A 5 -4.78 -8.89 -7.27
N ALA A 6 -4.52 -7.88 -8.10
CA ALA A 6 -4.04 -6.57 -7.66
C ALA A 6 -5.02 -5.81 -6.75
N ALA A 7 -6.34 -6.04 -6.90
CA ALA A 7 -7.33 -5.37 -6.07
C ALA A 7 -7.30 -5.90 -4.63
N GLU A 8 -7.17 -7.21 -4.47
CA GLU A 8 -6.99 -7.86 -3.16
C GLU A 8 -5.69 -7.42 -2.49
N LEU A 9 -4.60 -7.33 -3.27
CA LEU A 9 -3.32 -6.81 -2.77
C LEU A 9 -3.48 -5.39 -2.22
N VAL A 10 -4.05 -4.49 -3.01
CA VAL A 10 -4.22 -3.09 -2.62
C VAL A 10 -5.15 -2.94 -1.42
N LYS A 11 -6.19 -3.78 -1.32
CA LYS A 11 -7.05 -3.82 -0.13
C LYS A 11 -6.28 -4.26 1.11
N LEU A 12 -5.48 -5.33 1.02
CA LEU A 12 -4.62 -5.77 2.12
C LEU A 12 -3.66 -4.65 2.57
N LEU A 13 -3.00 -4.00 1.61
CA LEU A 13 -2.08 -2.90 1.89
C LEU A 13 -2.80 -1.71 2.53
N ALA A 14 -4.01 -1.38 2.09
CA ALA A 14 -4.82 -0.33 2.71
C ALA A 14 -5.21 -0.68 4.16
N ASP A 15 -5.57 -1.93 4.42
CA ASP A 15 -5.89 -2.41 5.76
C ASP A 15 -4.66 -2.35 6.67
N GLU A 16 -3.50 -2.80 6.19
CA GLU A 16 -2.23 -2.72 6.93
C GLU A 16 -1.77 -1.28 7.15
N PHE A 17 -1.90 -0.42 6.14
CA PHE A 17 -1.60 1.02 6.27
C PHE A 17 -2.43 1.68 7.38
N ASN A 18 -3.74 1.35 7.47
CA ASN A 18 -4.59 1.87 8.53
C ASN A 18 -4.25 1.28 9.91
N ARG A 19 -3.77 0.02 9.99
CA ARG A 19 -3.38 -0.65 11.24
C ARG A 19 -2.05 -0.16 11.79
N HIS A 20 -1.09 0.14 10.91
CA HIS A 20 0.27 0.53 11.29
C HIS A 20 0.31 1.87 12.04
N GLY A 21 -0.78 2.65 12.00
CA GLY A 21 -0.91 3.91 12.74
C GLY A 21 0.05 5.01 12.27
N THR A 22 0.81 4.76 11.19
CA THR A 22 1.69 5.75 10.58
C THR A 22 0.83 6.86 10.00
N LYS A 23 1.14 8.10 10.36
CA LYS A 23 0.42 9.23 9.79
C LYS A 23 0.79 9.37 8.30
N PRO A 24 -0.15 9.77 7.43
CA PRO A 24 0.10 9.86 5.99
C PRO A 24 1.28 10.75 5.59
N ASP A 25 1.55 11.81 6.35
CA ASP A 25 2.68 12.72 6.20
C ASP A 25 4.02 12.02 6.46
N GLU A 26 4.16 11.32 7.59
CA GLU A 26 5.36 10.55 7.92
C GLU A 26 5.63 9.45 6.88
N PHE A 27 4.56 8.77 6.43
CA PHE A 27 4.69 7.74 5.40
C PHE A 27 5.08 8.33 4.04
N ALA A 28 4.57 9.52 3.70
CA ALA A 28 4.94 10.22 2.48
C ALA A 28 6.42 10.64 2.48
N GLU A 29 6.93 11.09 3.62
CA GLU A 29 8.37 11.39 3.78
C GLU A 29 9.24 10.14 3.64
N LEU A 30 8.83 9.02 4.24
CA LEU A 30 9.58 7.75 4.18
C LEU A 30 9.63 7.15 2.77
N THR A 31 8.53 7.22 2.03
CA THR A 31 8.37 6.52 0.75
C THR A 31 8.54 7.41 -0.48
N GLY A 32 8.46 8.73 -0.31
CA GLY A 32 8.35 9.69 -1.40
C GLY A 32 7.00 9.62 -2.14
N ILE A 33 6.03 8.86 -1.64
CA ILE A 33 4.68 8.75 -2.20
C ILE A 33 3.83 9.85 -1.58
N SER A 34 3.29 10.76 -2.40
CA SER A 34 2.49 11.86 -1.88
C SER A 34 1.23 11.38 -1.16
N GLU A 35 0.74 12.18 -0.20
CA GLU A 35 -0.49 11.90 0.54
C GLU A 35 -1.71 11.64 -0.37
N GLU A 36 -1.81 12.37 -1.49
CA GLU A 36 -2.85 12.14 -2.50
C GLU A 36 -2.85 10.70 -3.03
N ARG A 37 -1.65 10.14 -3.23
CA ARG A 37 -1.50 8.76 -3.70
C ARG A 37 -1.78 7.74 -2.60
N LEU A 38 -1.42 8.06 -1.36
CA LEU A 38 -1.81 7.25 -0.19
C LEU A 38 -3.34 7.25 0.02
N ASP A 39 -4.02 8.33 -0.35
CA ASP A 39 -5.49 8.37 -0.34
C ASP A 39 -6.10 7.44 -1.40
N LEU A 40 -5.47 7.31 -2.58
CA LEU A 40 -5.86 6.30 -3.58
C LEU A 40 -5.73 4.87 -3.05
N LEU A 41 -4.67 4.58 -2.29
CA LEU A 41 -4.50 3.31 -1.58
C LEU A 41 -5.67 3.07 -0.62
N ARG A 42 -5.97 4.03 0.26
CA ARG A 42 -7.06 3.91 1.26
C ARG A 42 -8.43 3.73 0.62
N LYS A 43 -8.65 4.30 -0.57
CA LYS A 43 -9.87 4.13 -1.37
C LYS A 43 -9.92 2.81 -2.15
N GLY A 44 -8.87 1.99 -2.11
CA GLY A 44 -8.78 0.74 -2.85
C GLY A 44 -8.66 0.93 -4.37
N ALA A 45 -8.20 2.10 -4.83
CA ALA A 45 -8.12 2.45 -6.25
C ALA A 45 -6.90 1.81 -6.94
N TRP A 46 -6.84 0.47 -6.93
CA TRP A 46 -5.69 -0.32 -7.40
C TRP A 46 -5.28 0.01 -8.84
N ASN A 47 -6.26 0.32 -9.70
CA ASN A 47 -6.04 0.67 -11.10
C ASN A 47 -5.49 2.10 -11.31
N LYS A 48 -5.35 2.87 -10.23
CA LYS A 48 -4.74 4.21 -10.21
C LYS A 48 -3.37 4.21 -9.55
N LEU A 49 -2.97 3.10 -8.93
CA LEU A 49 -1.64 2.92 -8.34
C LEU A 49 -0.68 2.31 -9.37
N THR A 50 0.58 2.72 -9.30
CA THR A 50 1.62 2.09 -10.11
C THR A 50 2.17 0.86 -9.42
N LEU A 51 2.74 -0.08 -10.18
CA LEU A 51 3.44 -1.25 -9.61
C LEU A 51 4.58 -0.81 -8.67
N ARG A 52 5.24 0.31 -8.97
CA ARG A 52 6.30 0.87 -8.12
C ARG A 52 5.77 1.31 -6.76
N GLU A 53 4.63 2.01 -6.72
CA GLU A 53 4.02 2.39 -5.44
C GLU A 53 3.59 1.17 -4.65
N ILE A 54 2.95 0.20 -5.31
CA ILE A 54 2.52 -1.03 -4.65
C ILE A 54 3.73 -1.75 -4.03
N ALA A 55 4.86 -1.85 -4.74
CA ALA A 55 6.08 -2.44 -4.22
C ALA A 55 6.64 -1.66 -3.01
N ILE A 56 6.82 -0.34 -3.13
CA ILE A 56 7.35 0.50 -2.05
C ILE A 56 6.43 0.46 -0.81
N ILE A 57 5.12 0.54 -0.98
CA ILE A 57 4.14 0.47 0.11
C ILE A 57 4.23 -0.89 0.79
N SER A 58 4.31 -1.98 0.02
CA SER A 58 4.42 -3.34 0.56
C SER A 58 5.70 -3.53 1.38
N GLU A 59 6.84 -3.06 0.85
CA GLU A 59 8.13 -3.11 1.55
C GLU A 59 8.10 -2.28 2.85
N THR A 60 7.52 -1.08 2.79
CA THR A 60 7.44 -0.16 3.95
C THR A 60 6.52 -0.70 5.04
N LEU A 61 5.43 -1.37 4.66
CA LEU A 61 4.50 -2.03 5.59
C LEU A 61 4.97 -3.42 6.01
N HIS A 62 6.16 -3.86 5.58
CA HIS A 62 6.68 -5.20 5.82
C HIS A 62 5.70 -6.33 5.41
N VAL A 63 4.90 -6.09 4.37
CA VAL A 63 3.99 -7.08 3.80
C VAL A 63 4.76 -7.94 2.80
N ASP A 64 4.96 -9.20 3.17
CA ASP A 64 5.73 -10.17 2.38
C ASP A 64 4.89 -10.67 1.20
N LEU A 65 5.08 -10.10 0.01
CA LEU A 65 4.35 -10.48 -1.22
C LEU A 65 4.78 -11.84 -1.80
N TRP A 66 5.94 -12.35 -1.37
CA TRP A 66 6.62 -13.45 -2.05
C TRP A 66 6.66 -14.77 -1.25
N ARG A 67 6.06 -14.80 -0.05
CA ARG A 67 5.94 -16.06 0.71
C ARG A 67 4.77 -16.90 0.20
N HIS A 68 5.09 -17.86 -0.66
CA HIS A 68 4.32 -19.08 -0.87
C HIS A 68 4.72 -20.17 0.14
#